data_AF-A0A531KZ58-F1
#
_entry.id   AF-A0A531KZ58-F1
#
_cell.length_a   1.000
_cell.length_b   1.000
_cell.length_c   1.000
_cell.angle_alpha   90.00
_cell.angle_beta   90.00
_cell.angle_gamma   90.00
#
_symmetry.space_group_name_H-M   'P 1'
#
loop_
_entity.id
_entity.type
_entity.pdbx_description
1 polymer ?
#
loop_
_entity_poly.entity_id
_entity_poly.type
_entity_poly.pdbx_seq_one_letter_code
_entity_poly.pdbx_strand_id
1 'polypeptide(L)'
;SLSWAPKGKWLASSGAPAAIVWPFSGKDGPMGKAPLELGTRGNAMVTSVACHPSQDVVAVGYDDGMVMAVRFADAKEVLLRRPGKGAITSMMWDRQERRVAFGSAAGDCGVIDISA
;
A
#
# COMPACT_ATOMS: atom_id res chain seq x y z
N SER A 1 1.48 -9.93 -0.48
CA SER A 1 2.52 -9.19 0.27
C SER A 1 1.94 -8.71 1.60
N LEU A 2 2.80 -8.41 2.56
CA LEU A 2 2.44 -7.95 3.90
C LEU A 2 3.34 -6.77 4.28
N SER A 3 2.81 -5.76 4.96
CA SER A 3 3.60 -4.64 5.47
C SER A 3 3.09 -4.14 6.81
N TRP A 4 4.00 -4.00 7.77
CA TRP A 4 3.69 -3.39 9.07
C TRP A 4 3.75 -1.87 8.98
N ALA A 5 2.75 -1.21 9.56
CA ALA A 5 2.79 0.23 9.80
C ALA A 5 3.69 0.58 10.99
N PRO A 6 4.01 1.87 11.19
CA PRO A 6 4.92 2.30 12.25
C PRO A 6 4.48 1.77 13.63
N LYS A 7 5.46 1.33 14.42
CA LYS A 7 5.24 0.80 15.78
C LYS A 7 4.31 -0.43 15.85
N GLY A 8 4.09 -1.14 14.73
CA GLY A 8 3.29 -2.37 14.70
C GLY A 8 1.79 -2.17 14.94
N LYS A 9 1.28 -0.94 14.80
CA LYS A 9 -0.14 -0.63 15.07
C LYS A 9 -1.10 -1.23 14.04
N TRP A 10 -0.64 -1.43 12.82
CA TRP A 10 -1.42 -1.93 11.70
C TRP A 10 -0.62 -2.90 10.85
N LEU A 11 -1.29 -3.90 10.29
CA LEU A 11 -0.74 -4.83 9.30
C LEU A 11 -1.54 -4.71 8.01
N ALA A 12 -0.92 -4.20 6.95
CA ALA A 12 -1.50 -4.19 5.61
C ALA A 12 -1.23 -5.52 4.89
N SER A 13 -2.24 -6.02 4.17
CA SER A 13 -2.18 -7.21 3.32
C SER A 13 -2.73 -6.94 1.93
N SER A 14 -2.09 -7.54 0.92
CA SER A 14 -2.57 -7.57 -0.46
C SER A 14 -3.41 -8.84 -0.73
N GLY A 15 -3.95 -8.98 -1.94
CA GLY A 15 -4.69 -10.17 -2.38
C GLY A 15 -6.21 -9.98 -2.44
N ALA A 16 -6.70 -8.75 -2.28
CA ALA A 16 -8.10 -8.37 -2.43
C ALA A 16 -8.21 -7.17 -3.39
N PRO A 17 -9.42 -6.75 -3.79
CA PRO A 17 -9.63 -5.53 -4.57
C PRO A 17 -9.27 -4.22 -3.82
N ALA A 18 -8.85 -4.32 -2.56
CA ALA A 18 -8.35 -3.25 -1.71
C ALA A 18 -7.14 -3.72 -0.90
N ALA A 19 -6.36 -2.79 -0.33
CA ALA A 19 -5.40 -3.11 0.71
C ALA A 19 -6.17 -3.31 2.02
N ILE A 20 -6.16 -4.53 2.54
CA ILE A 20 -6.83 -4.87 3.80
C ILE A 20 -5.87 -4.58 4.94
N VAL A 21 -6.23 -3.66 5.83
CA VAL A 21 -5.35 -3.17 6.90
C VAL A 21 -5.94 -3.50 8.27
N TRP A 22 -5.26 -4.41 8.96
CA TRP A 22 -5.70 -5.00 10.22
C TRP A 22 -5.18 -4.21 11.42
N PRO A 23 -6.04 -3.85 12.40
CA PRO A 23 -5.60 -3.18 13.62
C PRO A 23 -4.91 -4.16 14.57
N PHE A 24 -3.72 -3.81 15.06
CA PHE A 24 -2.93 -4.57 16.04
C PHE A 24 -2.64 -3.78 17.33
N SER A 25 -3.26 -2.61 17.51
CA SER A 25 -3.03 -1.71 18.64
C SER A 25 -3.52 -2.20 20.01
N GLY A 26 -4.32 -3.27 20.08
CA GLY A 26 -4.86 -3.82 21.33
C GLY A 26 -4.24 -5.16 21.70
N LYS A 27 -4.45 -5.60 22.95
CA LYS A 27 -3.93 -6.88 23.47
C LYS A 27 -4.31 -8.10 22.62
N ASP A 28 -5.50 -8.09 22.03
CA ASP A 28 -6.06 -9.19 21.23
C ASP A 28 -5.79 -9.02 19.72
N GLY A 29 -4.95 -8.04 19.35
CA GLY A 29 -4.63 -7.71 17.96
C GLY A 29 -5.89 -7.40 17.13
N PRO A 30 -6.08 -8.06 15.98
CA PRO A 30 -7.19 -7.83 15.06
C PRO A 30 -8.47 -8.60 15.43
N MET A 31 -8.44 -9.45 16.46
CA MET A 31 -9.60 -10.27 16.82
C MET A 31 -10.81 -9.41 17.19
N GLY A 32 -11.95 -9.66 16.53
CA GLY A 32 -13.20 -8.93 16.76
C GLY A 32 -13.20 -7.48 16.28
N LYS A 33 -12.19 -7.04 15.53
CA LYS A 33 -12.10 -5.69 14.96
C LYS A 33 -12.21 -5.73 13.44
N ALA A 34 -12.98 -4.79 12.88
CA ALA A 34 -13.06 -4.62 11.44
C ALA A 34 -11.72 -4.10 10.87
N PRO A 35 -11.23 -4.66 9.75
CA PRO A 35 -10.11 -4.08 9.03
C PRO A 35 -10.53 -2.80 8.31
N LEU A 36 -9.54 -1.98 7.93
CA LEU A 36 -9.75 -0.94 6.93
C LEU A 36 -9.60 -1.55 5.53
N GLU A 37 -10.43 -1.11 4.60
CA GLU A 37 -10.30 -1.40 3.18
C GLU A 37 -9.84 -0.13 2.46
N LEU A 38 -8.57 -0.09 2.08
CA LEU A 38 -7.94 1.12 1.54
C LEU A 38 -7.64 0.95 0.05
N GLY A 39 -7.99 1.97 -0.75
CA GLY A 39 -7.76 1.98 -2.20
C GLY A 39 -8.59 0.92 -2.94
N THR A 40 -9.86 0.77 -2.56
CA THR A 40 -10.76 -0.22 -3.16
C THR A 40 -11.00 0.07 -4.64
N ARG A 41 -10.79 -0.94 -5.50
CA ARG A 41 -11.05 -0.85 -6.94
C ARG A 41 -11.89 -2.05 -7.39
N GLY A 42 -12.95 -1.79 -8.17
CA GLY A 42 -13.84 -2.85 -8.65
C GLY A 42 -13.27 -3.72 -9.78
N ASN A 43 -12.15 -3.33 -10.38
CA ASN A 43 -11.61 -3.95 -11.59
C ASN A 43 -10.12 -4.29 -11.52
N ALA A 44 -9.50 -4.18 -10.36
CA ALA A 44 -8.07 -4.39 -10.17
C ALA A 44 -7.79 -4.99 -8.79
N MET A 45 -6.88 -5.95 -8.72
CA MET A 45 -6.46 -6.57 -7.48
C MET A 45 -5.21 -5.89 -6.92
N VAL A 46 -5.15 -5.74 -5.59
CA VAL A 46 -3.93 -5.30 -4.91
C VAL A 46 -2.93 -6.45 -4.85
N THR A 47 -1.75 -6.23 -5.41
CA THR A 47 -0.68 -7.22 -5.55
C THR A 47 0.50 -6.91 -4.62
N SER A 48 0.75 -5.63 -4.33
CA SER A 48 1.82 -5.18 -3.46
C SER A 48 1.34 -4.09 -2.49
N VAL A 49 1.82 -4.11 -1.25
CA VAL A 49 1.56 -3.07 -0.24
C VAL A 49 2.86 -2.69 0.47
N ALA A 50 3.02 -1.40 0.77
CA ALA A 50 4.15 -0.88 1.55
C ALA A 50 3.68 0.26 2.46
N CYS A 51 3.66 0.04 3.77
CA CYS A 51 3.32 1.07 4.75
C CYS A 51 4.44 2.10 4.84
N HIS A 52 4.06 3.38 4.98
CA HIS A 52 4.99 4.47 5.18
C HIS A 52 5.75 4.28 6.50
N PRO A 53 7.08 4.55 6.54
CA PRO A 53 7.92 4.24 7.70
C PRO A 53 7.57 5.03 8.98
N SER A 54 6.97 6.21 8.85
CA SER A 54 6.62 7.09 9.98
C SER A 54 5.16 7.57 10.04
N GLN A 55 4.37 7.33 9.01
CA GLN A 55 3.01 7.89 8.87
C GLN A 55 2.00 6.76 8.68
N ASP A 56 0.75 7.01 9.07
CA ASP A 56 -0.38 6.08 8.86
C ASP A 56 -0.88 6.19 7.40
N VAL A 57 0.00 5.81 6.47
CA VAL A 57 -0.20 5.80 5.01
C VAL A 57 0.30 4.46 4.47
N VAL A 58 -0.36 3.94 3.44
CA VAL A 58 0.09 2.76 2.67
C VAL A 58 0.20 3.10 1.21
N ALA A 59 1.31 2.72 0.58
CA ALA A 59 1.42 2.61 -0.86
C ALA A 59 0.79 1.28 -1.31
N VAL A 60 -0.14 1.34 -2.26
CA VAL A 60 -0.93 0.23 -2.79
C VAL A 60 -0.58 0.06 -4.26
N GLY A 61 -0.08 -1.11 -4.62
CA GLY A 61 0.27 -1.49 -5.98
C GLY A 61 -0.71 -2.51 -6.52
N TYR A 62 -1.19 -2.29 -7.74
CA TYR A 62 -2.23 -3.09 -8.37
C TYR A 62 -1.68 -4.02 -9.48
N ASP A 63 -2.51 -4.96 -9.92
CA ASP A 63 -2.24 -5.88 -11.03
C ASP A 63 -2.11 -5.20 -12.40
N ASP A 64 -2.73 -4.03 -12.59
CA ASP A 64 -2.58 -3.18 -13.77
C ASP A 64 -1.34 -2.26 -13.71
N GLY A 65 -0.53 -2.35 -12.65
CA GLY A 65 0.65 -1.54 -12.43
C GLY A 65 0.37 -0.16 -11.83
N MET A 66 -0.88 0.22 -11.56
CA MET A 66 -1.16 1.45 -10.84
C MET A 66 -0.50 1.44 -9.46
N VAL A 67 -0.10 2.62 -8.97
CA VAL A 67 0.33 2.81 -7.57
C VAL A 67 -0.44 3.99 -6.99
N MET A 68 -1.00 3.80 -5.80
CA MET A 68 -1.69 4.83 -5.02
C MET A 68 -1.11 4.92 -3.62
N ALA A 69 -1.17 6.09 -2.99
CA ALA A 69 -0.95 6.25 -1.56
C ALA A 69 -2.30 6.54 -0.87
N VAL A 70 -2.60 5.82 0.20
CA VAL A 70 -3.87 5.95 0.92
C VAL A 70 -3.63 6.18 2.40
N ARG A 71 -4.25 7.22 2.97
CA ARG A 71 -4.21 7.55 4.41
C ARG A 71 -5.18 6.67 5.19
N PHE A 72 -4.75 6.18 6.35
CA PHE A 72 -5.58 5.27 7.16
C PHE A 72 -6.75 5.99 7.83
N ALA A 73 -6.53 7.24 8.24
CA ALA A 73 -7.47 8.00 9.06
C ALA A 73 -8.79 8.33 8.34
N ASP A 74 -8.74 8.60 7.04
CA ASP A 74 -9.88 9.09 6.26
C ASP A 74 -9.99 8.46 4.88
N ALA A 75 -9.22 7.41 4.60
CA ALA A 75 -9.14 6.72 3.31
C ALA A 75 -8.85 7.65 2.11
N LYS A 76 -8.32 8.87 2.34
CA LYS A 76 -7.93 9.75 1.25
C LYS A 76 -6.80 9.13 0.44
N GLU A 77 -7.00 9.13 -0.87
CA GLU A 77 -6.11 8.51 -1.83
C GLU A 77 -5.46 9.55 -2.76
N VAL A 78 -4.21 9.27 -3.13
CA VAL A 78 -3.42 10.05 -4.09
C VAL A 78 -2.87 9.08 -5.14
N LEU A 79 -3.12 9.39 -6.41
CA LEU A 79 -2.54 8.64 -7.52
C LEU A 79 -1.05 8.96 -7.64
N LEU A 80 -0.20 7.95 -7.41
CA LEU A 80 1.25 8.08 -7.50
C LEU A 80 1.79 7.68 -8.87
N ARG A 81 1.18 6.67 -9.48
CA ARG A 81 1.53 6.17 -10.81
C ARG A 81 0.27 5.71 -11.52
N ARG A 82 0.06 6.17 -12.75
CA ARG A 82 -0.98 5.65 -13.66
C ARG A 82 -0.74 4.17 -13.97
N PRO A 83 -1.76 3.42 -14.47
CA PRO A 83 -1.56 2.04 -14.91
C PRO A 83 -0.36 1.90 -15.84
N GLY A 84 0.34 0.78 -15.74
CA GLY A 84 1.56 0.51 -16.50
C GLY A 84 1.51 -0.83 -17.23
N LYS A 85 2.67 -1.47 -17.35
CA LYS A 85 2.84 -2.65 -18.21
C LYS A 85 2.48 -3.98 -17.55
N GLY A 86 2.26 -4.01 -16.24
CA GLY A 86 1.91 -5.22 -15.51
C GLY A 86 1.91 -5.05 -14.00
N ALA A 87 1.55 -6.13 -13.31
CA ALA A 87 1.34 -6.16 -11.87
C ALA A 87 2.55 -5.68 -11.09
N ILE A 88 2.32 -4.86 -10.07
CA ILE A 88 3.37 -4.50 -9.12
C ILE A 88 3.75 -5.72 -8.27
N THR A 89 5.00 -6.12 -8.30
CA THR A 89 5.50 -7.31 -7.58
C THR A 89 6.34 -6.96 -6.36
N SER A 90 6.91 -5.75 -6.32
CA SER A 90 7.71 -5.26 -5.19
C SER A 90 7.55 -3.76 -5.03
N MET A 91 7.47 -3.29 -3.79
CA MET A 91 7.47 -1.85 -3.46
C MET A 91 8.13 -1.60 -2.11
N MET A 92 8.78 -0.45 -1.97
CA MET A 92 9.29 0.04 -0.70
C MET A 92 9.45 1.56 -0.68
N TRP A 93 9.30 2.13 0.51
CA TRP A 93 9.63 3.53 0.77
C TRP A 93 11.14 3.71 0.92
N ASP A 94 11.67 4.84 0.48
CA ASP A 94 13.05 5.22 0.75
C ASP A 94 13.24 5.70 2.19
N ARG A 95 14.51 5.80 2.62
CA ARG A 95 14.83 6.27 3.99
C ARG A 95 14.50 7.74 4.22
N GLN A 96 14.39 8.55 3.17
CA GLN A 96 14.01 9.96 3.29
C GLN A 96 12.50 10.15 3.32
N GLU A 97 11.72 9.06 3.18
CA GLU A 97 10.27 9.04 3.30
C GLU A 97 9.56 9.91 2.25
N ARG A 98 10.19 10.09 1.09
CA ARG A 98 9.69 10.95 0.00
C ARG A 98 9.57 10.21 -1.32
N ARG A 99 10.01 8.95 -1.37
CA ARG A 99 10.02 8.18 -2.61
C ARG A 99 9.52 6.77 -2.39
N VAL A 100 8.84 6.26 -3.39
CA VAL A 100 8.43 4.85 -3.48
C VAL A 100 9.15 4.21 -4.66
N ALA A 101 10.00 3.23 -4.39
CA ALA A 101 10.55 2.36 -5.43
C ALA A 101 9.55 1.23 -5.73
N PHE A 102 9.41 0.87 -7.00
CA PHE A 102 8.56 -0.25 -7.43
C PHE A 102 9.24 -1.11 -8.48
N GLY A 103 8.82 -2.37 -8.55
CA GLY A 103 9.10 -3.29 -9.66
C GLY A 103 7.83 -4.00 -10.12
N SER A 104 7.75 -4.32 -11.40
CA SER A 104 6.59 -4.99 -12.01
C SER A 104 6.92 -6.39 -12.54
N ALA A 105 5.89 -7.20 -12.75
CA ALA A 105 5.99 -8.50 -13.42
C ALA A 105 6.43 -8.41 -14.88
N ALA A 106 6.28 -7.24 -15.53
CA ALA A 106 6.73 -6.99 -16.90
C ALA A 106 8.22 -6.61 -16.97
N GLY A 107 8.93 -6.57 -15.83
CA GLY A 107 10.36 -6.27 -15.75
C GLY A 107 10.68 -4.78 -15.71
N ASP A 108 9.68 -3.89 -15.77
CA ASP A 108 9.90 -2.46 -15.53
C ASP A 108 9.97 -2.14 -14.03
N CYS A 109 10.76 -1.15 -13.69
CA CYS A 109 10.92 -0.63 -12.33
C CYS A 109 11.10 0.88 -12.38
N GLY A 110 10.95 1.54 -11.24
CA GLY A 110 11.11 2.98 -11.14
C GLY A 110 11.02 3.50 -9.73
N VAL A 111 11.19 4.82 -9.61
CA VAL A 111 11.07 5.56 -8.36
C VAL A 111 10.06 6.69 -8.58
N ILE A 112 9.07 6.74 -7.70
CA ILE A 112 8.04 7.78 -7.65
C ILE A 112 8.46 8.76 -6.56
N ASP A 113 8.58 10.05 -6.89
CA ASP A 113 8.83 11.13 -5.92
C ASP A 113 7.51 11.83 -5.56
N ILE A 114 7.22 11.98 -4.28
CA ILE A 114 5.97 12.57 -3.78
C ILE A 114 6.15 13.99 -3.22
N SER A 115 7.32 14.60 -3.43
CA SER A 115 7.66 15.94 -2.90
C SER A 115 7.28 17.11 -3.82
N ALA A 116 6.69 16.85 -5.00
CA ALA A 116 6.34 17.87 -5.99
C ALA A 116 5.03 18.61 -5.65
#